data_AF-A0A8S2G7V3-F1
#
_entry.id   AF-A0A8S2G7V3-F1
#
_cell.length_a   1.000
_cell.length_b   1.000
_cell.length_c   1.000
_cell.angle_alpha   90.00
_cell.angle_beta   90.00
_cell.angle_gamma   90.00
#
_symmetry.space_group_name_H-M   'P 1'
#
loop_
_entity.id
_entity.type
_entity.pdbx_description
1 polymer ?
#
loop_
_entity_poly.entity_id
_entity_poly.type
_entity_poly.pdbx_seq_one_letter_code
_entity_poly.pdbx_strand_id
1 'polypeptide(L)'
;VITIYIRYRQILQLIRNNPTCGNKFWYSNQAFLIFGIFTAFGLSVISNFPHANVYTVRLAGIYLMYISSICCLYCEVSLSLWIRPLLYYTKLIPLLRVFICVGIFQMITVVKYNNEKKMWSSKDP
;
A
#
# COMPACT_ATOMS: atom_id res chain seq x y z
N VAL A 1 13.13 -10.69 3.77
CA VAL A 1 13.01 -12.10 4.21
C VAL A 1 12.38 -12.23 5.60
N ILE A 2 12.92 -11.57 6.63
CA ILE A 2 12.39 -11.60 8.00
C ILE A 2 10.90 -11.22 8.05
N THR A 3 10.49 -10.16 7.37
CA THR A 3 9.10 -9.69 7.34
C THR A 3 8.12 -10.70 6.71
N ILE A 4 8.57 -11.42 5.68
CA ILE A 4 7.78 -12.46 5.00
C ILE A 4 7.58 -13.65 5.94
N TYR A 5 8.65 -14.07 6.62
CA TYR A 5 8.61 -15.16 7.60
C TYR A 5 7.68 -14.85 8.78
N ILE A 6 7.76 -13.63 9.33
CA ILE A 6 6.90 -13.19 10.42
C ILE A 6 5.42 -13.23 9.99
N ARG A 7 5.08 -12.67 8.83
CA ARG A 7 3.69 -12.71 8.32
C ARG A 7 3.20 -14.12 8.06
N TYR A 8 4.05 -14.97 7.47
CA TYR A 8 3.71 -16.36 7.25
C TYR A 8 3.36 -17.07 8.56
N ARG A 9 4.18 -16.90 9.60
CA ARG A 9 3.91 -17.47 10.94
C ARG A 9 2.63 -16.91 11.57
N GLN A 10 2.38 -15.60 11.41
CA GLN A 10 1.16 -14.97 11.90
C GLN A 10 -0.10 -15.54 11.23
N ILE A 11 -0.08 -15.73 9.91
CA ILE A 11 -1.19 -16.34 9.16
C ILE A 11 -1.38 -17.80 9.56
N LEU A 12 -0.28 -18.56 9.69
CA LEU A 12 -0.33 -19.96 10.10
C LEU A 12 -0.99 -20.12 11.49
N GLN A 13 -0.61 -19.26 12.45
CA GLN A 13 -1.22 -19.23 13.78
C GLN A 13 -2.71 -18.84 13.71
N LEU A 14 -3.06 -17.88 12.85
CA LEU A 14 -4.43 -17.43 12.69
C LEU A 14 -5.35 -18.52 12.12
N ILE A 15 -4.89 -19.24 11.09
CA ILE A 15 -5.62 -20.38 10.50
C ILE A 15 -5.79 -21.50 11.52
N ARG A 16 -4.72 -21.81 12.29
CA ARG A 16 -4.77 -22.82 13.35
C ARG A 16 -5.81 -22.49 14.42
N ASN A 17 -5.95 -21.21 14.79
CA ASN A 17 -6.89 -20.77 15.81
C ASN A 17 -8.33 -20.59 15.30
N ASN A 18 -8.53 -20.44 13.99
CA ASN A 18 -9.84 -20.22 13.37
C ASN A 18 -10.00 -21.11 12.11
N PRO A 19 -10.21 -22.43 12.28
CA PRO A 19 -10.20 -23.39 11.17
C PRO A 19 -11.30 -23.14 10.13
N THR A 20 -12.45 -22.59 10.53
CA THR A 20 -13.57 -22.26 9.63
C THR A 20 -13.29 -21.08 8.71
N CYS A 21 -12.39 -20.17 9.10
CA CYS A 21 -12.03 -18.97 8.33
C CYS A 21 -10.73 -19.13 7.53
N GLY A 22 -10.11 -20.32 7.56
CA GLY A 22 -8.78 -20.57 6.97
C GLY A 22 -8.68 -20.18 5.49
N ASN A 23 -9.68 -20.55 4.69
CA ASN A 23 -9.75 -20.22 3.26
C ASN A 23 -9.85 -18.71 3.00
N LYS A 24 -10.47 -17.94 3.89
CA LYS A 24 -10.57 -16.48 3.75
C LYS A 24 -9.22 -15.78 3.95
N PHE A 25 -8.40 -16.28 4.87
CA PHE A 25 -7.09 -15.70 5.20
C PHE A 25 -6.04 -15.98 4.13
N TRP A 26 -5.81 -17.25 3.80
CA TRP A 26 -6.13 -17.74 2.46
C TRP A 26 -5.97 -16.78 1.26
N TYR A 27 -7.14 -16.53 0.66
CA TYR A 27 -7.35 -15.60 -0.45
C TYR A 27 -6.92 -14.17 -0.15
N SER A 28 -7.09 -13.67 1.08
CA SER A 28 -6.65 -12.30 1.43
C SER A 28 -5.14 -12.13 1.30
N ASN A 29 -4.36 -13.14 1.68
CA ASN A 29 -2.91 -13.14 1.52
C ASN A 29 -2.48 -13.20 0.05
N GLN A 30 -3.19 -13.99 -0.77
CA GLN A 30 -2.97 -13.99 -2.22
C GLN A 30 -3.32 -12.64 -2.86
N ALA A 31 -4.45 -12.04 -2.47
CA ALA A 31 -4.86 -10.73 -2.94
C ALA A 31 -3.80 -9.67 -2.60
N PHE A 32 -3.25 -9.72 -1.37
CA PHE A 32 -2.14 -8.85 -0.97
C PHE A 32 -0.91 -9.00 -1.87
N LEU A 33 -0.55 -10.23 -2.23
CA LEU A 33 0.57 -10.50 -3.15
C LEU A 33 0.30 -9.91 -4.55
N ILE A 34 -0.92 -10.11 -5.08
CA ILE A 34 -1.33 -9.59 -6.39
C ILE A 34 -1.27 -8.06 -6.40
N PHE A 35 -1.87 -7.40 -5.40
CA PHE A 35 -1.83 -5.94 -5.30
C PHE A 35 -0.40 -5.43 -5.14
N GLY A 36 0.46 -6.13 -4.38
CA GLY A 36 1.88 -5.79 -4.25
C GLY A 36 2.63 -5.83 -5.59
N ILE A 37 2.35 -6.84 -6.43
CA ILE A 37 2.90 -6.92 -7.79
C ILE A 37 2.43 -5.74 -8.64
N PHE A 38 1.14 -5.40 -8.60
CA PHE A 38 0.63 -4.22 -9.30
C PHE A 38 1.28 -2.92 -8.80
N THR A 39 1.47 -2.76 -7.50
CA THR A 39 2.17 -1.61 -6.94
C THR A 39 3.60 -1.50 -7.48
N ALA A 40 4.35 -2.60 -7.47
CA ALA A 40 5.71 -2.64 -8.00
C ALA A 40 5.74 -2.34 -9.52
N PHE A 41 4.77 -2.85 -10.27
CA PHE A 41 4.61 -2.56 -11.70
C PHE A 41 4.36 -1.07 -11.95
N GLY A 42 3.42 -0.46 -11.22
CA GLY A 42 3.16 0.99 -11.31
C GLY A 42 4.40 1.82 -10.98
N LEU A 43 5.15 1.45 -9.94
CA LEU A 43 6.41 2.11 -9.60
C LEU A 43 7.47 1.97 -10.70
N SER A 44 7.58 0.80 -11.33
CA SER A 44 8.49 0.56 -12.46
C SER A 44 8.14 1.46 -13.67
N VAL A 45 6.86 1.58 -14.00
CA VAL A 45 6.38 2.49 -15.06
C VAL A 45 6.76 3.94 -14.76
N ILE A 46 6.51 4.41 -13.53
CA ILE A 46 6.86 5.79 -13.11
C ILE A 46 8.37 6.04 -13.21
N SER A 47 9.18 5.03 -12.86
CA SER A 47 10.64 5.15 -12.84
C SER A 47 11.23 5.15 -14.25
N ASN A 48 10.64 4.39 -15.18
CA ASN A 48 11.12 4.27 -16.56
C ASN A 48 10.69 5.44 -17.47
N PHE A 49 9.61 6.16 -17.12
CA PHE A 49 9.12 7.31 -17.89
C PHE A 49 9.20 8.62 -17.08
N PRO A 50 10.40 9.11 -16.74
CA PRO A 50 10.57 10.32 -15.94
C PRO A 50 10.22 11.60 -16.70
N HIS A 51 10.38 11.63 -18.03
CA HIS A 51 10.17 12.81 -18.86
C HIS A 51 8.72 12.97 -19.37
N ALA A 52 8.26 14.22 -19.44
CA ALA A 52 6.87 14.63 -19.71
C ALA A 52 6.31 14.23 -21.08
N ASN A 53 7.13 13.70 -22.01
CA ASN A 53 6.68 13.32 -23.35
C ASN A 53 5.63 12.18 -23.36
N VAL A 54 5.55 11.42 -22.27
CA VAL A 54 4.51 10.38 -22.04
C VAL A 54 3.83 10.61 -20.68
N TYR A 55 3.38 11.84 -20.45
CA TYR A 55 2.68 12.25 -19.23
C TYR A 55 1.49 11.35 -18.88
N THR A 56 0.73 10.90 -19.88
CA THR A 56 -0.42 10.01 -19.71
C THR A 56 -0.04 8.64 -19.14
N VAL A 57 1.08 8.05 -19.61
CA VAL A 57 1.58 6.76 -19.11
C VAL A 57 2.09 6.89 -17.68
N ARG A 58 2.80 7.99 -17.37
CA ARG A 58 3.25 8.28 -16.00
C ARG A 58 2.08 8.44 -15.04
N LEU A 59 1.03 9.18 -15.44
CA LEU A 59 -0.21 9.29 -14.66
C LEU A 59 -0.86 7.93 -14.44
N ALA A 60 -1.00 7.11 -15.48
CA ALA A 60 -1.55 5.76 -15.36
C ALA A 60 -0.74 4.90 -14.37
N GLY A 61 0.60 4.97 -14.42
CA GLY A 61 1.48 4.30 -13.46
C GLY A 61 1.27 4.79 -12.02
N ILE A 62 1.11 6.10 -11.82
CA ILE A 62 0.82 6.70 -10.49
C ILE A 62 -0.52 6.20 -9.96
N TYR A 63 -1.58 6.23 -10.77
CA TYR A 63 -2.90 5.75 -10.35
C TYR A 63 -2.88 4.26 -10.02
N LEU A 64 -2.23 3.45 -10.85
CA LEU A 64 -2.12 2.01 -10.64
C LEU A 64 -1.33 1.69 -9.38
N MET A 65 -0.21 2.38 -9.14
CA MET A 65 0.57 2.26 -7.90
C MET A 65 -0.26 2.67 -6.67
N TYR A 66 -1.01 3.78 -6.76
CA TYR A 66 -1.77 4.34 -5.64
C TYR A 66 -2.96 3.46 -5.25
N ILE A 67 -3.78 3.05 -6.21
CA ILE A 67 -4.96 2.22 -5.97
C ILE A 67 -4.54 0.86 -5.41
N SER A 68 -3.52 0.22 -6.02
CA SER A 68 -3.02 -1.06 -5.53
C SER A 68 -2.39 -0.96 -4.13
N SER A 69 -1.69 0.15 -3.82
CA SER A 69 -1.14 0.38 -2.48
C SER A 69 -2.23 0.51 -1.41
N ILE A 70 -3.33 1.20 -1.72
CA ILE A 70 -4.47 1.31 -0.80
C ILE A 70 -5.10 -0.06 -0.56
N CYS A 71 -5.28 -0.86 -1.62
CA CYS A 71 -5.83 -2.22 -1.51
C CYS A 71 -4.92 -3.13 -0.67
N CYS A 72 -3.60 -3.03 -0.85
CA CYS A 72 -2.60 -3.68 -0.02
C CYS A 72 -2.79 -3.30 1.46
N LEU A 73 -2.78 -2.01 1.78
CA LEU A 73 -2.93 -1.51 3.15
C LEU A 73 -4.24 -1.97 3.79
N TYR A 74 -5.35 -1.96 3.04
CA TYR A 74 -6.64 -2.46 3.52
C TYR A 74 -6.57 -3.95 3.88
N CYS A 75 -5.94 -4.77 3.05
CA CYS A 75 -5.74 -6.19 3.32
C CYS A 75 -4.83 -6.40 4.54
N GLU A 76 -3.75 -5.64 4.68
CA GLU A 76 -2.86 -5.71 5.85
C GLU A 76 -3.58 -5.39 7.15
N VAL A 77 -4.39 -4.33 7.14
CA VAL A 77 -5.12 -3.84 8.31
C VAL A 77 -6.21 -4.81 8.70
N SER A 78 -6.94 -5.33 7.71
CA SER A 78 -7.92 -6.39 7.92
C SER A 78 -7.26 -7.59 8.58
N LEU A 79 -6.16 -8.10 8.04
CA LEU A 79 -5.44 -9.26 8.60
C LEU A 79 -4.92 -8.99 10.03
N SER A 80 -4.39 -7.79 10.26
CA SER A 80 -3.87 -7.39 11.57
C SER A 80 -4.95 -7.33 12.65
N LEU A 81 -6.20 -6.99 12.28
CA LEU A 81 -7.36 -7.05 13.18
C LEU A 81 -7.69 -8.48 13.61
N TRP A 82 -7.54 -9.45 12.71
CA TRP A 82 -7.78 -10.86 13.03
C TRP A 82 -6.66 -11.48 13.88
N ILE A 83 -5.40 -11.09 13.67
CA ILE A 83 -4.23 -11.65 14.37
C ILE A 83 -4.14 -11.18 15.83
N ARG A 84 -4.53 -9.94 16.14
CA ARG A 84 -4.50 -9.40 17.51
C ARG A 84 -5.91 -9.02 17.96
N PRO A 85 -6.69 -9.93 18.57
CA PRO A 85 -7.90 -9.55 19.28
C PRO A 85 -7.61 -8.71 20.55
N LEU A 86 -6.35 -8.55 20.96
CA LEU A 86 -5.96 -8.04 22.29
C LEU A 86 -6.24 -6.54 22.57
N LEU A 87 -6.74 -5.76 21.60
CA LEU A 87 -7.21 -4.38 21.83
C LEU A 87 -8.70 -4.32 21.51
N TYR A 88 -9.48 -4.92 22.40
CA TYR A 88 -10.88 -5.30 22.27
C TYR A 88 -11.90 -4.18 22.01
N TYR A 89 -11.50 -2.90 21.83
CA TYR A 89 -12.47 -1.79 21.88
C TYR A 89 -12.43 -0.74 20.78
N THR A 90 -11.39 -0.65 19.93
CA THR A 90 -11.34 0.43 18.94
C THR A 90 -10.92 -0.05 17.56
N LYS A 91 -11.93 -0.29 16.70
CA LYS A 91 -11.77 -0.26 15.22
C LYS A 91 -11.09 1.02 14.71
N LEU A 92 -10.94 2.02 15.58
CA LEU A 92 -10.30 3.31 15.34
C LEU A 92 -8.79 3.20 15.12
N ILE A 93 -8.05 2.39 15.87
CA ILE A 93 -6.59 2.26 15.73
C ILE A 93 -6.15 1.79 14.32
N PRO A 94 -6.71 0.71 13.75
CA PRO A 94 -6.39 0.28 12.40
C PRO A 94 -6.78 1.32 11.34
N LEU A 95 -7.95 1.96 11.49
CA LEU A 95 -8.39 3.05 10.62
C LEU A 95 -7.44 4.24 10.67
N LEU A 96 -7.02 4.64 11.87
CA LEU A 96 -6.10 5.75 12.11
C LEU A 96 -4.71 5.42 11.54
N ARG A 97 -4.28 4.16 11.59
CA ARG A 97 -3.04 3.70 10.94
C ARG A 97 -3.13 3.80 9.41
N VAL A 98 -4.25 3.42 8.79
CA VAL A 98 -4.49 3.63 7.35
C VAL A 98 -4.48 5.12 7.03
N PHE A 99 -5.18 5.92 7.83
CA PHE A 99 -5.28 7.37 7.64
C PHE A 99 -3.92 8.06 7.72
N ILE A 100 -3.09 7.68 8.70
CA ILE A 100 -1.71 8.17 8.82
C ILE A 100 -0.87 7.74 7.62
N CYS A 101 -0.93 6.47 7.19
CA CYS A 101 -0.12 6.00 6.08
C CYS A 101 -0.50 6.69 4.76
N VAL A 102 -1.80 6.81 4.48
CA VAL A 102 -2.30 7.53 3.30
C VAL A 102 -1.95 9.02 3.38
N GLY A 103 -2.13 9.64 4.55
CA GLY A 103 -1.83 11.06 4.78
C GLY A 103 -0.34 11.39 4.60
N ILE A 104 0.56 10.59 5.19
CA ILE A 104 2.01 10.76 5.02
C ILE A 104 2.38 10.60 3.54
N PHE A 105 1.81 9.61 2.84
CA PHE A 105 2.09 9.39 1.43
C PHE A 105 1.62 10.56 0.56
N GLN A 106 0.42 11.09 0.80
CA GLN A 106 -0.10 12.29 0.13
C GLN A 106 0.80 13.51 0.39
N MET A 107 1.22 13.73 1.63
CA MET A 107 2.13 14.82 1.98
C MET A 107 3.45 14.74 1.22
N ILE A 108 4.05 13.55 1.11
CA ILE A 108 5.29 13.33 0.33
C ILE A 108 5.06 13.68 -1.15
N THR A 109 3.94 13.26 -1.74
CA THR A 109 3.63 13.58 -3.14
C THR A 109 3.42 15.08 -3.38
N VAL A 110 2.73 15.78 -2.47
CA VAL A 110 2.49 17.23 -2.57
C VAL A 110 3.80 18.00 -2.41
N VAL A 111 4.65 17.63 -1.46
CA VAL A 111 5.97 18.24 -1.27
C VAL A 111 6.82 18.04 -2.52
N LYS A 112 6.83 16.83 -3.10
CA LYS A 112 7.57 16.55 -4.33
C LYS A 112 7.05 17.37 -5.51
N TYR A 113 5.73 17.46 -5.69
CA TYR A 113 5.12 18.27 -6.73
C TYR A 113 5.46 19.76 -6.60
N ASN A 114 5.39 20.30 -5.38
CA ASN A 114 5.76 21.69 -5.12
C ASN A 114 7.24 21.97 -5.40
N ASN A 115 8.12 21.02 -5.08
CA ASN A 115 9.55 21.13 -5.38
C ASN A 115 9.82 21.08 -6.89
N GLU A 116 9.16 20.18 -7.62
CA GLU A 116 9.25 20.12 -9.08
C GLU A 116 8.75 21.44 -9.70
N LYS A 117 7.57 21.94 -9.30
CA LYS A 117 7.00 23.21 -9.79
C LYS A 117 7.93 24.41 -9.56
N LYS A 118 8.58 24.50 -8.39
CA LYS A 118 9.56 25.55 -8.10
C LYS A 118 10.78 25.51 -9.04
N MET A 119 11.26 24.33 -9.42
CA MET A 119 12.36 24.21 -10.38
C MET A 119 12.00 24.69 -11.78
N TRP A 120 10.76 24.48 -12.23
CA TRP A 120 10.29 24.99 -13.53
C TRP A 120 10.12 26.51 -13.49
N SER A 121 9.51 27.03 -12.43
CA SER A 121 9.31 28.49 -12.25
C SER A 121 10.61 29.28 -12.06
N SER A 122 11.72 28.65 -11.68
CA SER A 122 13.03 29.32 -11.58
C SER A 122 13.88 29.21 -12.86
N LYS A 123 13.41 28.45 -13.86
CA LYS A 123 14.09 28.25 -15.15
C LYS A 123 13.50 29.10 -16.27
N ASP A 124 12.34 29.72 -16.06
CA ASP A 124 11.78 30.72 -16.96
C ASP A 124 12.30 32.11 -16.54
N PRO A 125 13.18 32.76 -17.34
CA PRO A 125 13.67 34.12 -17.08
C PRO A 125 12.61 35.19 -17.35
#